data_AF-A0A956DX08-F1
#
_entry.id   AF-A0A956DX08-F1
#
_cell.length_a   1.000
_cell.length_b   1.000
_cell.length_c   1.000
_cell.angle_alpha   90.00
_cell.angle_beta   90.00
_cell.angle_gamma   90.00
#
_symmetry.space_group_name_H-M   'P 1'
#
loop_
_entity.id
_entity.type
_entity.pdbx_description
1 polymer ?
#
loop_
_entity_poly.entity_id
_entity_poly.type
_entity_poly.pdbx_seq_one_letter_code
_entity_poly.pdbx_strand_id
1 'polypeptide(L)'
;MPRSSMALFAGVLAVIFGAAGCASNRVSAYHQRCLECALRAHADPADVQQAVGYFSRGCEEGDSRSCSILGVMYENGRGVPRDRSQALALYRYACMHGNDESCVNLGRMVERGDGDLAGAVVAYEVACAHRHAAGCFHLGRARRQLAEDAVYPE
;
A
#
# COMPACT_ATOMS: atom_id res chain seq x y z
N MET A 1 -58.62 -37.03 17.27
CA MET A 1 -58.96 -35.61 16.98
C MET A 1 -59.15 -34.94 18.33
N PRO A 2 -58.43 -33.88 18.75
CA PRO A 2 -57.80 -32.79 17.98
C PRO A 2 -56.30 -32.54 18.33
N ARG A 3 -55.74 -31.43 17.81
CA ARG A 3 -54.55 -30.67 18.24
C ARG A 3 -53.16 -31.07 17.70
N SER A 4 -52.75 -30.38 16.63
CA SER A 4 -51.35 -30.01 16.37
C SER A 4 -51.31 -28.61 15.75
N SER A 5 -50.63 -27.66 16.39
CA SER A 5 -49.93 -26.48 15.83
C SER A 5 -49.56 -25.57 17.01
N MET A 6 -48.31 -25.62 17.45
CA MET A 6 -47.22 -24.71 17.04
C MET A 6 -47.24 -23.39 17.84
N ALA A 7 -46.32 -23.27 18.79
CA ALA A 7 -45.52 -22.07 19.06
C ALA A 7 -44.67 -22.27 20.33
N LEU A 8 -43.46 -22.80 20.16
CA LEU A 8 -42.38 -22.72 21.14
C LEU A 8 -41.21 -22.01 20.44
N PHE A 9 -41.03 -20.73 20.69
CA PHE A 9 -39.73 -20.05 20.54
C PHE A 9 -39.63 -18.97 21.60
N ALA A 10 -39.35 -19.41 22.83
CA ALA A 10 -38.65 -18.62 23.82
C ALA A 10 -37.15 -18.73 23.52
N GLY A 11 -36.48 -17.60 23.30
CA GLY A 11 -35.06 -17.59 22.90
C GLY A 11 -34.53 -16.19 22.65
N VAL A 12 -34.71 -15.35 23.66
CA VAL A 12 -34.23 -13.98 23.77
C VAL A 12 -32.70 -13.97 23.98
N LEU A 13 -32.02 -13.02 23.31
CA LEU A 13 -30.66 -12.52 23.58
C LEU A 13 -29.47 -13.51 23.56
N ALA A 14 -28.69 -13.51 22.47
CA ALA A 14 -27.22 -13.56 22.51
C ALA A 14 -26.60 -13.43 21.10
N VAL A 15 -26.73 -12.26 20.46
CA VAL A 15 -25.82 -11.86 19.37
C VAL A 15 -25.40 -10.41 19.60
N ILE A 16 -24.83 -10.16 20.78
CA ILE A 16 -24.01 -9.00 21.11
C ILE A 16 -22.71 -9.62 21.61
N PHE A 17 -21.57 -9.18 21.09
CA PHE A 17 -20.22 -9.77 21.21
C PHE A 17 -19.86 -10.87 20.20
N GLY A 18 -19.74 -10.47 18.94
CA GLY A 18 -18.67 -10.97 18.09
C GLY A 18 -17.37 -10.23 18.36
N ALA A 19 -16.84 -10.31 19.59
CA ALA A 19 -15.42 -10.08 19.81
C ALA A 19 -14.69 -11.22 19.10
N ALA A 20 -14.45 -11.07 17.80
CA ALA A 20 -13.61 -11.97 17.04
C ALA A 20 -12.19 -11.84 17.59
N GLY A 21 -11.93 -12.67 18.60
CA GLY A 21 -10.63 -12.84 19.20
C GLY A 21 -9.59 -13.04 18.10
N CYS A 22 -8.45 -12.38 18.29
CA CYS A 22 -7.22 -12.64 17.55
C CYS A 22 -6.73 -14.05 17.88
N ALA A 23 -7.41 -15.07 17.36
CA ALA A 23 -7.06 -16.47 17.54
C ALA A 23 -7.56 -17.28 16.33
N SER A 24 -7.12 -16.92 15.13
CA SER A 24 -7.11 -17.88 14.04
C SER A 24 -5.87 -17.67 13.17
N ASN A 25 -5.15 -18.77 12.97
CA ASN A 25 -3.88 -18.90 12.27
C ASN A 25 -4.02 -18.50 10.79
N ARG A 26 -3.96 -17.20 10.47
CA ARG A 26 -4.10 -16.65 9.10
C ARG A 26 -3.19 -15.44 8.88
N VAL A 27 -2.00 -15.68 8.33
CA VAL A 27 -1.09 -14.62 7.83
C VAL A 27 -1.81 -13.63 6.89
N SER A 28 -2.85 -14.09 6.17
CA SER A 28 -3.63 -13.27 5.22
C SER A 28 -4.68 -12.33 5.86
N ALA A 29 -5.20 -12.64 7.06
CA ALA A 29 -6.24 -11.82 7.70
C ALA A 29 -5.65 -10.57 8.39
N TYR A 30 -4.43 -10.68 8.92
CA TYR A 30 -3.69 -9.53 9.45
C TYR A 30 -3.29 -8.55 8.34
N HIS A 31 -2.89 -9.08 7.18
CA HIS A 31 -2.50 -8.27 6.03
C HIS A 31 -3.62 -7.32 5.57
N GLN A 32 -4.87 -7.78 5.51
CA GLN A 32 -6.01 -6.93 5.12
C GLN A 32 -6.38 -5.90 6.19
N ARG A 33 -6.38 -6.26 7.48
CA ARG A 33 -6.73 -5.34 8.57
C ARG A 33 -5.67 -4.25 8.75
N CYS A 34 -4.39 -4.61 8.64
CA CYS A 34 -3.29 -3.64 8.71
C CYS A 34 -3.23 -2.75 7.45
N LEU A 35 -3.52 -3.28 6.26
CA LEU A 35 -3.58 -2.49 5.03
C LEU A 35 -4.69 -1.43 5.09
N GLU A 36 -5.88 -1.80 5.60
CA GLU A 36 -6.98 -0.85 5.76
C GLU A 36 -6.64 0.27 6.75
N CYS A 37 -6.00 -0.04 7.88
CA CYS A 37 -5.58 0.98 8.84
C CYS A 37 -4.39 1.82 8.34
N ALA A 38 -3.45 1.21 7.60
CA ALA A 38 -2.30 1.91 7.03
C ALA A 38 -2.65 2.80 5.84
N LEU A 39 -3.80 2.61 5.18
CA LEU A 39 -4.18 3.36 3.98
C LEU A 39 -5.49 4.17 4.08
N ARG A 40 -6.36 4.00 5.10
CA ARG A 40 -7.57 4.85 5.28
C ARG A 40 -7.39 6.07 6.17
N ALA A 41 -8.13 7.16 5.88
CA ALA A 41 -8.01 8.44 6.59
C ALA A 41 -8.56 8.46 8.04
N HIS A 42 -9.42 7.50 8.41
CA HIS A 42 -10.10 7.46 9.72
C HIS A 42 -9.66 6.28 10.60
N ALA A 43 -8.43 5.80 10.42
CA ALA A 43 -7.89 4.73 11.27
C ALA A 43 -7.54 5.25 12.67
N ASP A 44 -7.78 4.44 13.70
CA ASP A 44 -7.33 4.74 15.06
C ASP A 44 -5.79 4.86 15.07
N PRO A 45 -5.21 5.92 15.67
CA PRO A 45 -3.75 6.05 15.80
C PRO A 45 -3.04 4.80 16.31
N ALA A 46 -3.65 4.04 17.24
CA ALA A 46 -3.07 2.81 17.77
C ALA A 46 -2.96 1.72 16.68
N ASP A 47 -3.97 1.59 15.83
CA ASP A 47 -3.95 0.63 14.72
C ASP A 47 -2.94 1.04 13.64
N VAL A 48 -2.79 2.35 13.38
CA VAL A 48 -1.78 2.86 12.45
C VAL A 48 -0.38 2.55 12.96
N GLN A 49 -0.11 2.73 14.25
CA GLN A 49 1.19 2.37 14.86
C GLN A 49 1.47 0.87 14.80
N GLN A 50 0.47 0.02 15.04
CA GLN A 50 0.62 -1.42 14.89
C GLN A 50 0.94 -1.79 13.43
N ALA A 51 0.30 -1.13 12.47
CA ALA A 51 0.58 -1.34 11.06
C ALA A 51 2.02 -0.95 10.68
N VAL A 52 2.55 0.16 11.22
CA VAL A 52 3.98 0.54 11.04
C VAL A 52 4.88 -0.60 11.49
N GLY A 53 4.68 -1.12 12.71
CA GLY A 53 5.51 -2.21 13.24
C GLY A 53 5.42 -3.48 12.39
N TYR A 54 4.22 -3.83 11.94
CA TYR A 54 4.00 -5.00 11.09
C TYR A 54 4.70 -4.87 9.74
N PHE A 55 4.54 -3.75 9.03
CA PHE A 55 5.16 -3.54 7.73
C PHE A 55 6.66 -3.31 7.81
N SER A 56 7.17 -2.74 8.92
CA SER A 56 8.60 -2.66 9.19
C SER A 56 9.22 -4.06 9.28
N ARG A 57 8.64 -4.94 10.09
CA ARG A 57 9.12 -6.32 10.20
C ARG A 57 9.02 -7.09 8.88
N GLY A 58 7.90 -6.98 8.17
CA GLY A 58 7.75 -7.63 6.86
C GLY A 58 8.79 -7.14 5.85
N CYS A 59 9.11 -5.84 5.87
CA CYS A 59 10.15 -5.29 5.01
C CYS A 59 11.56 -5.78 5.39
N GLU A 60 11.86 -5.87 6.69
CA GLU A 60 13.11 -6.46 7.20
C GLU A 60 13.26 -7.94 6.81
N GLU A 61 12.16 -8.68 6.73
CA GLU A 61 12.09 -10.06 6.25
C GLU A 61 12.15 -10.18 4.70
N GLY A 62 12.21 -9.05 3.99
CA GLY A 62 12.35 -8.98 2.53
C GLY A 62 11.03 -9.03 1.75
N ASP A 63 9.87 -8.86 2.40
CA ASP A 63 8.59 -8.75 1.69
C ASP A 63 8.48 -7.39 0.99
N SER A 64 8.60 -7.40 -0.33
CA SER A 64 8.57 -6.20 -1.17
C SER A 64 7.23 -5.44 -1.05
N ARG A 65 6.13 -6.15 -0.76
CA ARG A 65 4.84 -5.50 -0.52
C ARG A 65 4.82 -4.74 0.79
N SER A 66 5.35 -5.31 1.87
CA SER A 66 5.48 -4.63 3.15
C SER A 66 6.38 -3.39 3.04
N CYS A 67 7.51 -3.49 2.32
CA CYS A 67 8.35 -2.33 2.03
C CYS A 67 7.60 -1.24 1.24
N SER A 68 6.80 -1.61 0.24
CA SER A 68 5.97 -0.68 -0.52
C SER A 68 5.02 0.11 0.39
N ILE A 69 4.27 -0.61 1.24
CA ILE A 69 3.30 0.01 2.13
C ILE A 69 3.97 0.90 3.17
N LEU A 70 5.11 0.46 3.74
CA LEU A 70 5.89 1.28 4.65
C LEU A 70 6.39 2.55 3.96
N GLY A 71 6.80 2.46 2.68
CA GLY A 71 7.15 3.62 1.86
C GLY A 71 6.01 4.63 1.75
N VAL A 72 4.78 4.15 1.51
CA VAL A 72 3.56 4.99 1.50
C VAL A 72 3.33 5.66 2.85
N MET A 73 3.59 4.96 3.94
CA MET A 73 3.44 5.51 5.30
C MET A 73 4.45 6.64 5.55
N TYR A 74 5.71 6.49 5.16
CA TYR A 74 6.72 7.54 5.25
C TYR A 74 6.46 8.71 4.29
N GLU A 75 5.97 8.46 3.07
CA GLU A 75 5.64 9.51 2.11
C GLU A 75 4.54 10.44 2.63
N ASN A 76 3.54 9.86 3.30
CA ASN A 76 2.34 10.56 3.78
C ASN A 76 2.41 10.96 5.26
N GLY A 77 3.44 10.53 6.00
CA GLY A 77 3.57 10.79 7.44
C GLY A 77 2.51 10.06 8.30
N ARG A 78 2.18 8.81 7.95
CA ARG A 78 1.13 8.03 8.60
C ARG A 78 1.69 7.11 9.65
N GLY A 79 1.47 7.42 10.93
CA GLY A 79 2.05 6.66 12.04
C GLY A 79 3.58 6.84 12.20
N VAL A 80 4.24 7.38 11.19
CA VAL A 80 5.64 7.78 11.21
C VAL A 80 5.75 9.24 10.78
N PRO A 81 6.78 9.99 11.23
CA PRO A 81 7.10 11.29 10.66
C PRO A 81 7.29 11.16 9.14
N ARG A 82 6.85 12.18 8.40
CA ARG A 82 7.05 12.20 6.95
C ARG A 82 8.54 12.24 6.65
N ASP A 83 9.02 11.27 5.89
CA ASP A 83 10.43 11.17 5.49
C ASP A 83 10.52 10.76 4.02
N ARG A 84 10.93 11.72 3.19
CA ARG A 84 11.04 11.53 1.76
C ARG A 84 12.17 10.55 1.40
N SER A 85 13.30 10.65 2.09
CA SER A 85 14.47 9.81 1.80
C SER A 85 14.19 8.36 2.14
N GLN A 86 13.54 8.12 3.28
CA GLN A 86 13.15 6.78 3.72
C GLN A 86 12.13 6.15 2.76
N ALA A 87 11.11 6.92 2.34
CA ALA A 87 10.13 6.47 1.36
C ALA A 87 10.77 6.11 0.00
N LEU A 88 11.68 6.94 -0.51
CA LEU A 88 12.42 6.64 -1.76
C LEU A 88 13.24 5.35 -1.65
N ALA A 89 13.92 5.14 -0.52
CA ALA A 89 14.70 3.93 -0.29
C ALA A 89 13.82 2.67 -0.26
N LEU A 90 12.69 2.73 0.43
CA LEU A 90 11.72 1.63 0.53
C LEU A 90 11.07 1.31 -0.83
N TYR A 91 10.67 2.33 -1.59
CA TYR A 91 10.14 2.12 -2.94
C TYR A 91 11.17 1.55 -3.89
N ARG A 92 12.43 2.00 -3.81
CA ARG A 92 13.52 1.45 -4.62
C ARG A 92 13.74 -0.04 -4.30
N TYR A 93 13.81 -0.39 -3.02
CA TYR A 93 13.95 -1.79 -2.61
C TYR A 93 12.78 -2.63 -3.13
N ALA A 94 11.55 -2.20 -2.89
CA ALA A 94 10.36 -2.93 -3.32
C ALA A 94 10.29 -3.09 -4.84
N CYS A 95 10.61 -2.04 -5.60
CA CYS A 95 10.69 -2.07 -7.05
C CYS A 95 11.72 -3.08 -7.57
N MET A 96 12.93 -3.10 -7.00
CA MET A 96 13.97 -4.08 -7.35
C MET A 96 13.57 -5.53 -7.05
N HIS A 97 12.64 -5.73 -6.11
CA HIS A 97 12.12 -7.03 -5.71
C HIS A 97 10.72 -7.31 -6.31
N GLY A 98 10.45 -6.76 -7.50
CA GLY A 98 9.30 -7.11 -8.33
C GLY A 98 7.97 -6.46 -7.93
N ASN A 99 7.98 -5.43 -7.07
CA ASN A 99 6.78 -4.66 -6.77
C ASN A 99 6.63 -3.50 -7.77
N ASP A 100 5.88 -3.74 -8.84
CA ASP A 100 5.68 -2.78 -9.94
C ASP A 100 5.01 -1.47 -9.48
N GLU A 101 4.12 -1.56 -8.50
CA GLU A 101 3.46 -0.39 -7.91
C GLU A 101 4.49 0.53 -7.24
N SER A 102 5.50 -0.04 -6.58
CA SER A 102 6.61 0.72 -5.99
C SER A 102 7.50 1.35 -7.05
N CYS A 103 7.71 0.70 -8.19
CA CYS A 103 8.42 1.32 -9.31
C CYS A 103 7.66 2.57 -9.81
N VAL A 104 6.33 2.51 -9.90
CA VAL A 104 5.51 3.68 -10.23
C VAL A 104 5.59 4.75 -9.14
N ASN A 105 5.51 4.38 -7.87
CA ASN A 105 5.60 5.33 -6.76
C ASN A 105 6.98 6.01 -6.70
N LEU A 106 8.06 5.25 -6.89
CA LEU A 106 9.41 5.76 -7.01
C LEU A 106 9.51 6.81 -8.12
N GLY A 107 9.05 6.46 -9.34
CA GLY A 107 9.10 7.37 -10.47
C GLY A 107 8.34 8.67 -10.22
N ARG A 108 7.12 8.58 -9.66
CA ARG A 108 6.31 9.78 -9.33
C ARG A 108 6.98 10.65 -8.27
N MET A 109 7.61 10.03 -7.27
CA MET A 109 8.21 10.73 -6.15
C MET A 109 9.50 11.45 -6.52
N VAL A 110 10.29 10.86 -7.42
CA VAL A 110 11.49 11.49 -8.00
C VAL A 110 11.09 12.64 -8.92
N GLU A 111 10.14 12.41 -9.83
CA GLU A 111 9.63 13.43 -10.77
C GLU A 111 9.05 14.65 -10.03
N ARG A 112 8.15 14.43 -9.05
CA ARG A 112 7.45 15.53 -8.36
C ARG A 112 8.35 16.33 -7.43
N GLY A 113 9.37 15.71 -6.89
CA GLY A 113 10.12 16.32 -5.81
C GLY A 113 11.43 16.95 -6.26
N ASP A 114 12.16 16.32 -7.20
CA ASP A 114 13.44 16.87 -7.69
C ASP A 114 13.36 17.29 -9.16
N GLY A 115 12.24 17.03 -9.84
CA GLY A 115 12.11 17.26 -11.29
C GLY A 115 12.91 16.27 -12.14
N ASP A 116 13.48 15.22 -11.54
CA ASP A 116 14.30 14.24 -12.24
C ASP A 116 13.44 13.29 -13.07
N LEU A 117 13.09 13.75 -14.28
CA LEU A 117 12.37 12.96 -15.27
C LEU A 117 13.17 11.76 -15.75
N ALA A 118 14.50 11.85 -15.83
CA ALA A 118 15.35 10.76 -16.31
C ALA A 118 15.33 9.58 -15.32
N GLY A 119 15.51 9.85 -14.02
CA GLY A 119 15.37 8.85 -12.96
C GLY A 119 13.95 8.28 -12.89
N ALA A 120 12.93 9.11 -13.11
CA ALA A 120 11.55 8.65 -13.17
C ALA A 120 11.29 7.69 -14.34
N VAL A 121 11.82 7.99 -15.53
CA VAL A 121 11.74 7.12 -16.72
C VAL A 121 12.30 5.73 -16.42
N VAL A 122 13.47 5.64 -15.79
CA VAL A 122 14.07 4.34 -15.43
C VAL A 122 13.14 3.52 -14.53
N ALA A 123 12.52 4.14 -13.53
CA ALA A 123 11.59 3.44 -12.65
C ALA A 123 10.31 3.00 -13.41
N TYR A 124 9.77 3.84 -14.29
CA TYR A 124 8.59 3.51 -15.08
C TYR A 124 8.88 2.43 -16.15
N GLU A 125 10.09 2.37 -16.69
CA GLU A 125 10.53 1.33 -17.62
C GLU A 125 10.46 -0.07 -16.98
N VAL A 126 10.91 -0.21 -15.74
CA VAL A 126 10.82 -1.48 -14.99
C VAL A 126 9.35 -1.90 -14.85
N ALA A 127 8.49 -1.00 -14.36
CA ALA A 127 7.06 -1.30 -14.21
C ALA A 127 6.40 -1.66 -15.56
N CYS A 128 6.74 -0.94 -16.63
CA CYS A 128 6.16 -1.18 -17.94
C CYS A 128 6.67 -2.49 -18.57
N ALA A 129 7.93 -2.87 -18.35
CA ALA A 129 8.48 -4.14 -18.80
C ALA A 129 7.72 -5.34 -18.22
N HIS A 130 7.19 -5.22 -17.00
CA HIS A 130 6.32 -6.21 -16.37
C HIS A 130 4.85 -6.10 -16.78
N ARG A 131 4.53 -5.24 -17.76
CA ARG A 131 3.17 -4.95 -18.27
C ARG A 131 2.26 -4.26 -17.26
N HIS A 132 2.81 -3.53 -16.29
CA HIS A 132 2.03 -2.71 -15.37
C HIS A 132 1.46 -1.48 -16.10
N ALA A 133 0.13 -1.41 -16.24
CA ALA A 133 -0.55 -0.40 -17.06
C ALA A 133 -0.20 1.05 -16.67
N ALA A 134 -0.18 1.36 -15.37
CA ALA A 134 0.20 2.68 -14.89
C ALA A 134 1.68 2.99 -15.17
N GLY A 135 2.55 1.97 -15.12
CA GLY A 135 3.97 2.12 -15.46
C GLY A 135 4.15 2.55 -16.90
N CYS A 136 3.50 1.85 -17.84
CA CYS A 136 3.56 2.22 -19.25
C CYS A 136 2.93 3.59 -19.55
N PHE A 137 1.83 3.92 -18.88
CA PHE A 137 1.19 5.23 -19.01
C PHE A 137 2.13 6.37 -18.56
N HIS A 138 2.70 6.24 -17.36
CA HIS A 138 3.62 7.24 -16.82
C HIS A 138 4.93 7.32 -17.63
N LEU A 139 5.43 6.19 -18.13
CA LEU A 139 6.60 6.15 -19.02
C LEU A 139 6.37 6.96 -20.30
N GLY A 140 5.23 6.74 -20.97
CA GLY A 140 4.90 7.45 -22.20
C GLY A 140 4.79 8.96 -21.98
N ARG A 141 4.18 9.39 -20.87
CA ARG A 141 4.11 10.81 -20.48
C ARG A 141 5.48 11.39 -20.19
N ALA A 142 6.29 10.72 -19.35
CA ALA A 142 7.60 11.22 -18.94
C ALA A 142 8.57 11.34 -20.12
N ARG A 143 8.58 10.37 -21.04
CA ARG A 143 9.40 10.44 -22.27
C ARG A 143 8.99 11.58 -23.20
N ARG A 144 7.69 11.86 -23.32
CA ARG A 144 7.22 13.00 -24.11
C ARG A 144 7.74 14.30 -23.52
N GLN A 145 7.56 14.49 -22.22
CA GLN A 145 8.02 15.70 -21.53
C GLN A 145 9.55 15.86 -21.63
N LEU A 146 10.30 14.78 -21.40
CA LEU A 146 11.76 14.81 -21.53
C LEU A 146 12.22 15.18 -22.96
N ALA A 147 11.48 14.75 -23.99
CA ALA A 147 11.76 15.12 -25.37
C ALA A 147 11.40 16.59 -25.65
N GLU A 148 10.32 17.10 -25.06
CA GLU A 148 9.94 18.52 -25.16
C GLU A 148 11.00 19.42 -24.52
N ASP A 149 11.46 19.09 -23.31
CA ASP A 149 12.50 19.81 -22.57
C ASP A 149 13.85 19.82 -23.32
N ALA A 150 14.14 18.74 -24.07
CA ALA A 150 15.35 18.66 -24.89
C ALA A 150 15.30 19.52 -26.17
N VAL A 151 14.10 19.75 -26.72
CA VAL A 151 13.89 20.57 -27.92
C VAL A 151 13.81 22.05 -27.58
N TYR A 152 13.26 22.40 -26.42
CA TYR A 152 13.07 23.78 -25.96
C TYR A 152 13.71 24.00 -24.58
N PRO A 153 15.05 24.10 -24.49
CA PRO A 153 15.70 24.45 -23.24
C PRO A 153 15.44 25.92 -22.88
N GLU A 154 15.10 26.18 -21.62
CA GLU A 154 14.95 27.53 -21.05
C GLU A 154 16.28 28.28 -20.90
#